data_AF-A0A815GX55-F1
#
_entry.id   AF-A0A815GX55-F1
#
_cell.length_a   1.000
_cell.length_b   1.000
_cell.length_c   1.000
_cell.angle_alpha   90.00
_cell.angle_beta   90.00
_cell.angle_gamma   90.00
#
_symmetry.space_group_name_H-M   'P 1'
#
loop_
_entity.id
_entity.type
_entity.pdbx_description
1 polymer ?
#
loop_
_entity_poly.entity_id
_entity_poly.type
_entity_poly.pdbx_seq_one_letter_code
_entity_poly.pdbx_strand_id
1 'polypeptide(L)'
;MSSKMWTNKTSETVPLTPANEPSSHSRVASLGRKFGTTYFIISVIILSCIPIIELVIGLYYKGECPINQLIATYMIGIGICGLILVALSLFLSITYVCFIPDSASLTLMASCGVCLNVIATIIISIIVFIWFILGCIWVFSNASRVQFHDPLKNTYCDPFLYKSTFILLIITIIWALIQGCISCCRACWTSESD
;
A
#
# COMPACT_ATOMS: atom_id res chain seq x y z
N MET A 1 -45.43 25.44 63.10
CA MET A 1 -46.25 24.21 63.25
C MET A 1 -46.37 23.64 61.84
N SER A 2 -45.54 22.72 61.36
CA SER A 2 -44.98 21.53 61.97
C SER A 2 -43.63 21.18 61.32
N SER A 3 -42.66 20.82 62.16
CA SER A 3 -41.37 20.23 61.81
C SER A 3 -41.55 18.78 61.35
N LYS A 4 -40.59 18.27 60.56
CA LYS A 4 -40.07 16.87 60.48
C LYS A 4 -39.29 16.71 59.17
N MET A 5 -38.20 15.98 59.05
CA MET A 5 -37.25 15.36 59.99
C MET A 5 -36.15 14.78 59.08
N TRP A 6 -34.90 14.99 59.45
CA TRP A 6 -33.74 14.39 58.80
C TRP A 6 -33.77 12.87 58.90
N THR A 7 -33.47 12.15 57.80
CA THR A 7 -32.92 10.80 57.87
C THR A 7 -31.72 10.64 56.93
N ASN A 8 -30.57 10.75 57.57
CA ASN A 8 -29.29 10.09 57.33
C ASN A 8 -29.38 8.86 56.38
N LYS A 9 -28.75 8.92 55.19
CA LYS A 9 -28.44 7.72 54.42
C LYS A 9 -26.92 7.50 54.46
N THR A 10 -26.61 6.48 55.24
CA THR A 10 -25.34 5.79 55.48
C THR A 10 -24.41 5.75 54.27
N SER A 11 -23.16 6.10 54.54
CA SER A 11 -21.95 5.73 53.82
C SER A 11 -21.95 4.23 53.46
N GLU A 12 -22.14 3.92 52.19
CA GLU A 12 -21.82 2.61 51.64
C GLU A 12 -20.30 2.54 51.42
N THR A 13 -19.67 1.67 52.20
CA THR A 13 -18.30 1.20 51.99
C THR A 13 -18.19 0.57 50.61
N VAL A 14 -17.46 1.21 49.70
CA VAL A 14 -17.04 0.64 48.42
C VAL A 14 -16.17 -0.58 48.72
N PRO A 15 -16.56 -1.80 48.28
CA PRO A 15 -15.68 -2.94 48.36
C PRO A 15 -14.50 -2.72 47.40
N LEU A 16 -13.29 -2.75 47.95
CA LEU A 16 -12.04 -2.89 47.19
C LEU A 16 -12.09 -4.20 46.40
N THR A 17 -12.48 -4.14 45.13
CA THR A 17 -12.30 -5.24 44.20
C THR A 17 -10.81 -5.41 43.90
N PRO A 18 -10.30 -6.65 43.89
CA PRO A 18 -8.91 -6.93 43.55
C PRO A 18 -8.64 -6.56 42.08
N ALA A 19 -7.41 -6.11 41.83
CA ALA A 19 -6.88 -5.67 40.55
C ALA A 19 -7.47 -6.43 39.34
N ASN A 20 -8.10 -5.66 38.44
CA ASN A 20 -8.60 -6.11 37.14
C ASN A 20 -7.51 -6.89 36.39
N GLU A 21 -7.64 -8.22 36.31
CA GLU A 21 -6.92 -9.02 35.33
C GLU A 21 -7.31 -8.57 33.92
N PRO A 22 -6.34 -8.29 33.02
CA PRO A 22 -6.67 -7.95 31.64
C PRO A 22 -7.32 -9.15 30.95
N SER A 23 -8.57 -8.96 30.52
CA SER A 23 -9.41 -9.94 29.83
C SER A 23 -8.67 -10.58 28.65
N SER A 24 -8.79 -11.90 28.50
CA SER A 24 -8.12 -12.70 27.46
C SER A 24 -8.30 -12.13 26.04
N HIS A 25 -9.47 -11.54 25.75
CA HIS A 25 -9.79 -10.84 24.49
C HIS A 25 -8.83 -9.69 24.14
N SER A 26 -8.36 -8.93 25.13
CA SER A 26 -7.41 -7.84 24.93
C SER A 26 -6.01 -8.36 24.56
N ARG A 27 -5.62 -9.52 25.11
CA ARG A 27 -4.33 -10.16 24.82
C ARG A 27 -4.30 -10.77 23.40
N VAL A 28 -5.36 -11.44 22.95
CA VAL A 28 -5.43 -11.98 21.57
C VAL A 28 -5.45 -10.85 20.53
N ALA A 29 -6.19 -9.76 20.79
CA ALA A 29 -6.20 -8.58 19.93
C ALA A 29 -4.83 -7.86 19.88
N SER A 30 -4.08 -7.83 20.98
CA SER A 30 -2.73 -7.25 21.01
C SER A 30 -1.69 -8.12 20.30
N LEU A 31 -1.85 -9.46 20.35
CA LEU A 31 -0.95 -10.41 19.71
C LEU A 31 -1.17 -10.44 18.19
N GLY A 32 -2.43 -10.47 17.74
CA GLY A 32 -2.79 -10.37 16.33
C GLY A 32 -2.34 -9.05 15.69
N ARG A 33 -2.35 -7.94 16.45
CA ARG A 33 -1.83 -6.64 15.99
C ARG A 33 -0.30 -6.69 15.76
N LYS A 34 0.47 -7.32 16.66
CA LYS A 34 1.94 -7.44 16.54
C LYS A 34 2.39 -8.35 15.39
N PHE A 35 1.71 -9.48 15.19
CA PHE A 35 1.98 -10.36 14.04
C PHE A 35 1.60 -9.68 12.72
N GLY A 36 0.48 -8.94 12.69
CA GLY A 36 0.07 -8.16 11.53
C GLY A 36 1.07 -7.06 11.15
N THR A 37 1.57 -6.29 12.14
CA THR A 37 2.54 -5.21 11.87
C THR A 37 3.90 -5.74 11.41
N THR A 38 4.38 -6.85 11.98
CA THR A 38 5.66 -7.45 11.57
C THR A 38 5.58 -8.00 10.14
N TYR A 39 4.49 -8.71 9.82
CA TYR A 39 4.22 -9.18 8.46
C TYR A 39 4.07 -8.02 7.46
N PHE A 40 3.41 -6.94 7.87
CA PHE A 40 3.27 -5.74 7.05
C PHE A 40 4.62 -5.08 6.74
N ILE A 41 5.50 -4.92 7.73
CA ILE A 41 6.84 -4.35 7.52
C ILE A 41 7.66 -5.23 6.58
N ILE A 42 7.68 -6.55 6.80
CA ILE A 42 8.42 -7.49 5.93
C ILE A 42 7.87 -7.43 4.50
N SER A 43 6.55 -7.41 4.35
CA SER A 43 5.90 -7.29 3.03
C SER A 43 6.30 -5.98 2.35
N VAL A 44 6.28 -4.85 3.05
CA VAL A 44 6.68 -3.55 2.50
C VAL A 44 8.14 -3.53 2.06
N ILE A 45 9.04 -4.15 2.81
CA ILE A 45 10.47 -4.25 2.44
C ILE A 45 10.64 -5.09 1.16
N ILE A 46 9.98 -6.25 1.09
CA ILE A 46 10.08 -7.12 -0.09
C ILE A 46 9.44 -6.43 -1.32
N LEU A 47 8.28 -5.80 -1.12
CA LEU A 47 7.56 -5.07 -2.16
C LEU A 47 8.31 -3.82 -2.64
N SER A 48 9.17 -3.22 -1.81
CA SER A 48 9.99 -2.06 -2.22
C SER A 48 11.23 -2.45 -3.02
N CYS A 49 11.72 -3.69 -2.90
CA CYS A 49 12.81 -4.18 -3.75
C CYS A 49 12.42 -4.19 -5.23
N ILE A 50 11.16 -4.51 -5.55
CA ILE A 50 10.65 -4.56 -6.93
C ILE A 50 10.80 -3.21 -7.66
N PRO A 51 10.21 -2.08 -7.18
CA PRO A 51 10.32 -0.79 -7.86
C PRO A 51 11.76 -0.25 -7.90
N ILE A 52 12.64 -0.66 -6.97
CA ILE A 52 14.07 -0.32 -7.02
C ILE A 52 14.72 -1.05 -8.21
N ILE A 53 14.46 -2.35 -8.37
CA ILE A 53 14.99 -3.13 -9.49
C ILE A 53 14.48 -2.55 -10.81
N GLU A 54 13.18 -2.23 -10.91
CA GLU A 54 12.59 -1.61 -12.09
C GLU A 54 13.26 -0.28 -12.45
N LEU A 55 13.50 0.56 -11.45
CA LEU A 55 14.19 1.83 -11.62
C LEU A 55 15.64 1.64 -12.10
N VAL A 56 16.39 0.71 -11.51
CA VAL A 56 17.79 0.44 -11.87
C VAL A 56 17.89 -0.09 -13.29
N ILE A 57 17.05 -1.07 -13.65
CA ILE A 57 17.02 -1.62 -15.02
C ILE A 57 16.66 -0.52 -16.03
N GLY A 58 15.62 0.28 -15.73
CA GLY A 58 15.19 1.36 -16.60
C GLY A 58 16.26 2.43 -16.82
N LEU A 59 17.01 2.79 -15.77
CA LEU A 59 18.11 3.76 -15.86
C LEU A 59 19.35 3.20 -16.57
N TYR A 60 19.71 1.95 -16.29
CA TYR A 60 20.91 1.33 -16.84
C TYR A 60 20.79 1.09 -18.35
N TYR A 61 19.64 0.57 -18.80
CA TYR A 61 19.37 0.27 -20.20
C TYR A 61 18.71 1.44 -20.95
N LYS A 62 18.82 2.65 -20.41
CA LYS A 62 18.24 3.85 -21.03
C LYS A 62 18.98 4.17 -22.33
N GLY A 63 18.34 3.87 -23.46
CA GLY A 63 18.89 4.11 -24.80
C GLY A 63 19.28 2.84 -25.55
N GLU A 64 19.32 1.69 -24.87
CA GLU A 64 19.68 0.38 -25.44
C GLU A 64 18.51 -0.31 -26.18
N CYS A 65 17.40 0.42 -26.42
CA CYS A 65 16.25 -0.04 -27.20
C CYS A 65 15.82 1.02 -28.23
N PRO A 66 16.46 1.07 -29.42
CA PRO A 66 16.10 1.99 -30.49
C PRO A 66 14.68 1.78 -31.02
N ILE A 67 14.12 0.57 -30.90
CA ILE A 67 12.74 0.29 -31.33
C ILE A 67 11.71 1.13 -30.60
N ASN A 68 11.91 1.33 -29.30
CA ASN A 68 11.04 2.15 -28.47
C ASN A 68 11.70 2.53 -27.14
N GLN A 69 12.22 3.76 -27.08
CA GLN A 69 12.82 4.30 -25.86
C GLN A 69 11.80 4.48 -24.72
N LEU A 70 10.49 4.47 -25.02
CA LEU A 70 9.43 4.60 -24.02
C LEU A 70 9.34 3.36 -23.11
N ILE A 71 9.88 2.20 -23.51
CA ILE A 71 9.93 1.01 -22.66
C ILE A 71 10.82 1.25 -21.42
N ALA A 72 12.00 1.83 -21.61
CA ALA A 72 12.88 2.19 -20.50
C ALA A 72 12.25 3.31 -19.63
N THR A 73 11.65 4.31 -20.27
CA THR A 73 10.94 5.40 -19.57
C THR A 73 9.74 4.88 -18.77
N TYR A 74 9.06 3.83 -19.25
CA TYR A 74 8.00 3.16 -18.52
C TYR A 74 8.53 2.57 -17.20
N MET A 75 9.60 1.77 -17.25
CA MET A 75 10.23 1.17 -16.07
C MET A 75 10.69 2.22 -15.04
N ILE A 76 11.22 3.34 -15.51
CA ILE A 76 11.61 4.46 -14.62
C ILE A 76 10.36 5.07 -13.96
N GLY A 77 9.32 5.37 -14.74
CA GLY A 77 8.12 6.00 -14.22
C GLY A 77 7.37 5.13 -13.20
N ILE A 78 7.24 3.83 -13.47
CA ILE A 78 6.60 2.89 -12.55
C ILE A 78 7.44 2.68 -11.28
N GLY A 79 8.77 2.59 -11.41
CA GLY A 79 9.68 2.47 -10.26
C GLY A 79 9.62 3.69 -9.33
N ILE A 80 9.65 4.91 -9.89
CA ILE A 80 9.52 6.14 -9.10
C ILE A 80 8.16 6.21 -8.41
N CYS A 81 7.06 6.00 -9.13
CA CYS A 81 5.73 6.05 -8.54
C CYS A 81 5.53 4.99 -7.46
N GLY A 82 6.04 3.77 -7.69
CA GLY A 82 6.02 2.69 -6.71
C GLY A 82 6.77 3.03 -5.43
N LEU A 83 7.96 3.63 -5.54
CA LEU A 83 8.72 4.12 -4.39
C LEU A 83 7.97 5.22 -3.61
N ILE A 84 7.33 6.15 -4.31
CA ILE A 84 6.52 7.20 -3.67
C ILE A 84 5.34 6.58 -2.93
N LEU A 85 4.64 5.60 -3.51
CA LEU A 85 3.54 4.89 -2.84
C LEU A 85 4.00 4.16 -1.58
N VAL A 86 5.15 3.50 -1.63
CA VAL A 86 5.76 2.87 -0.44
C VAL A 86 6.08 3.92 0.62
N ALA A 87 6.67 5.06 0.22
CA ALA A 87 7.00 6.14 1.15
C ALA A 87 5.74 6.75 1.80
N LEU A 88 4.67 6.99 1.03
CA LEU A 88 3.39 7.47 1.55
C LEU A 88 2.75 6.46 2.51
N SER A 89 2.82 5.17 2.19
CA SER A 89 2.30 4.09 3.03
C SER A 89 3.04 4.00 4.37
N LEU A 90 4.38 4.13 4.34
CA LEU A 90 5.21 4.19 5.55
C LEU A 90 4.91 5.44 6.36
N PHE A 91 4.78 6.61 5.72
CA PHE A 91 4.44 7.87 6.39
C PHE A 91 3.09 7.76 7.11
N LEU A 92 2.07 7.19 6.45
CA LEU A 92 0.76 6.96 7.06
C LEU A 92 0.86 6.00 8.24
N SER A 93 1.63 4.92 8.10
CA SER A 93 1.82 3.92 9.16
C SER A 93 2.53 4.51 10.38
N ILE A 94 3.58 5.32 10.17
CA ILE A 94 4.31 6.01 11.23
C ILE A 94 3.40 7.04 11.91
N THR A 95 2.65 7.81 11.13
CA THR A 95 1.70 8.81 11.68
C THR A 95 0.64 8.11 12.54
N TYR A 96 0.09 6.99 12.09
CA TYR A 96 -0.92 6.24 12.83
C TYR A 96 -0.37 5.61 14.12
N VAL A 97 0.87 5.12 14.11
CA VAL A 97 1.48 4.44 15.27
C VAL A 97 2.08 5.43 16.28
N CYS A 98 2.73 6.51 15.82
CA CYS A 98 3.46 7.45 16.68
C CYS A 98 2.64 8.67 17.11
N PHE A 99 1.63 9.10 16.32
CA PHE A 99 0.90 10.36 16.53
C PHE A 99 -0.56 10.21 16.95
N ILE A 100 -1.02 9.01 17.32
CA ILE A 100 -2.28 8.83 18.04
C ILE A 100 -2.01 8.63 19.56
N PRO A 101 -1.53 9.64 20.31
CA PRO A 101 -1.74 9.69 21.74
C PRO A 101 -3.11 10.33 22.02
N ASP A 102 -3.66 9.95 23.17
CA ASP A 102 -4.97 10.23 23.79
C ASP A 102 -5.39 11.73 23.91
N SER A 103 -4.69 12.66 23.25
CA SER A 103 -4.86 14.11 23.41
C SER A 103 -5.71 14.73 22.28
N ALA A 104 -6.91 15.16 22.64
CA ALA A 104 -7.93 15.74 21.76
C ALA A 104 -7.50 16.98 20.92
N SER A 105 -6.35 17.60 21.18
CA SER A 105 -5.86 18.81 20.48
C SER A 105 -4.91 18.54 19.31
N LEU A 106 -4.31 17.35 19.21
CA LEU A 106 -3.40 16.94 18.12
C LEU A 106 -4.15 16.23 16.97
N THR A 107 -5.47 16.30 16.95
CA THR A 107 -6.33 15.59 16.00
C THR A 107 -6.51 16.32 14.68
N LEU A 108 -6.45 17.66 14.66
CA LEU A 108 -6.78 18.44 13.45
C LEU A 108 -5.64 18.46 12.41
N MET A 109 -4.38 18.56 12.87
CA MET A 109 -3.20 18.52 12.00
C MET A 109 -2.92 17.08 11.50
N ALA A 110 -3.08 16.08 12.36
CA ALA A 110 -2.97 14.67 11.99
C ALA A 110 -4.07 14.27 10.99
N SER A 111 -5.31 14.75 11.20
CA SER A 111 -6.43 14.51 10.27
C SER A 111 -6.17 15.09 8.88
N CYS A 112 -5.68 16.34 8.79
CA CYS A 112 -5.32 16.95 7.50
C CYS A 112 -4.19 16.17 6.80
N GLY A 113 -3.17 15.74 7.54
CA GLY A 113 -2.07 14.93 7.01
C GLY A 113 -2.53 13.58 6.47
N VAL A 114 -3.44 12.90 7.17
CA VAL A 114 -4.04 11.63 6.71
C VAL A 114 -4.88 11.86 5.45
N CYS A 115 -5.74 12.88 5.42
CA CYS A 115 -6.55 13.22 4.25
C CYS A 115 -5.69 13.54 3.03
N LEU A 116 -4.64 14.36 3.19
CA LEU A 116 -3.72 14.70 2.11
C LEU A 116 -2.94 13.48 1.62
N ASN A 117 -2.51 12.59 2.52
CA ASN A 117 -1.83 11.35 2.16
C ASN A 117 -2.76 10.41 1.36
N VAL A 118 -4.02 10.28 1.78
CA VAL A 118 -5.04 9.50 1.06
C VAL A 118 -5.28 10.09 -0.34
N ILE A 119 -5.46 11.41 -0.45
CA ILE A 119 -5.63 12.09 -1.74
C ILE A 119 -4.41 11.88 -2.63
N ALA A 120 -3.19 12.06 -2.10
CA ALA A 120 -1.95 11.84 -2.84
C ALA A 120 -1.83 10.38 -3.32
N THR A 121 -2.18 9.42 -2.47
CA THR A 121 -2.18 7.99 -2.81
C THR A 121 -3.15 7.69 -3.94
N ILE A 122 -4.35 8.27 -3.94
CA ILE A 122 -5.35 8.12 -5.01
C ILE A 122 -4.82 8.70 -6.32
N ILE A 123 -4.27 9.92 -6.29
CA ILE A 123 -3.74 10.58 -7.49
C ILE A 123 -2.60 9.76 -8.10
N ILE A 124 -1.64 9.31 -7.29
CA ILE A 124 -0.53 8.49 -7.76
C ILE A 124 -1.03 7.15 -8.29
N SER A 125 -2.04 6.55 -7.66
CA SER A 125 -2.65 5.30 -8.15
C SER A 125 -3.24 5.47 -9.55
N ILE A 126 -3.91 6.60 -9.82
CA ILE A 126 -4.44 6.91 -11.17
C ILE A 126 -3.29 7.07 -12.16
N ILE A 127 -2.23 7.79 -11.79
CA ILE A 127 -1.04 7.97 -12.64
C ILE A 127 -0.40 6.62 -12.96
N VAL A 128 -0.19 5.78 -11.95
CA VAL A 128 0.35 4.42 -12.08
C VAL A 128 -0.52 3.57 -13.00
N PHE A 129 -1.85 3.66 -12.86
CA PHE A 129 -2.79 2.93 -13.71
C PHE A 129 -2.67 3.36 -15.18
N ILE A 130 -2.65 4.66 -15.46
CA ILE A 130 -2.44 5.17 -16.82
C ILE A 130 -1.09 4.69 -17.37
N TRP A 131 -0.04 4.76 -16.55
CA TRP A 131 1.31 4.33 -16.92
C TRP A 131 1.37 2.84 -17.24
N PHE A 132 0.66 2.02 -16.47
CA PHE A 132 0.53 0.58 -16.70
C PHE A 132 -0.12 0.27 -18.05
N ILE A 133 -1.22 0.96 -18.40
CA ILE A 133 -1.86 0.79 -19.71
C ILE A 133 -0.89 1.18 -20.84
N LEU A 134 -0.17 2.29 -20.70
CA LEU A 134 0.85 2.71 -21.68
C LEU A 134 1.97 1.67 -21.81
N GLY A 135 2.44 1.13 -20.69
CA GLY A 135 3.44 0.05 -20.67
C GLY A 135 2.97 -1.19 -21.43
N CYS A 136 1.74 -1.64 -21.20
CA CYS A 136 1.12 -2.72 -21.96
C CYS A 136 1.10 -2.42 -23.46
N ILE A 137 0.66 -1.23 -23.86
CA ILE A 137 0.62 -0.83 -25.28
C ILE A 137 2.03 -0.85 -25.87
N TRP A 138 3.02 -0.25 -25.22
CA TRP A 138 4.37 -0.14 -25.74
C TRP A 138 5.07 -1.50 -25.88
N VAL A 139 4.89 -2.39 -24.91
CA VAL A 139 5.52 -3.71 -24.90
C VAL A 139 4.83 -4.67 -25.87
N PHE A 140 3.50 -4.77 -25.83
CA PHE A 140 2.75 -5.70 -26.67
C PHE A 140 2.66 -5.25 -28.13
N SER A 141 2.59 -3.93 -28.41
CA SER A 141 2.56 -3.43 -29.79
C SER A 141 3.85 -3.75 -30.56
N ASN A 142 4.98 -3.84 -29.87
CA ASN A 142 6.29 -4.11 -30.48
C ASN A 142 6.71 -5.59 -30.41
N ALA A 143 5.89 -6.48 -29.82
CA ALA A 143 6.23 -7.88 -29.62
C ALA A 143 6.51 -8.66 -30.92
N SER A 144 5.85 -8.28 -32.02
CA SER A 144 6.06 -8.92 -33.34
C SER A 144 7.26 -8.37 -34.11
N ARG A 145 7.78 -7.20 -33.72
CA ARG A 145 8.82 -6.46 -34.46
C ARG A 145 10.19 -6.48 -33.78
N VAL A 146 10.25 -6.78 -32.48
CA VAL A 146 11.48 -6.73 -31.69
C VAL A 146 12.50 -7.78 -32.16
N GLN A 147 13.76 -7.36 -32.28
CA GLN A 147 14.90 -8.25 -32.54
C GLN A 147 15.95 -8.13 -31.42
N PHE A 148 16.64 -9.22 -31.12
CA PHE A 148 17.60 -9.30 -30.02
C PHE A 148 19.05 -9.57 -30.47
N HIS A 149 19.30 -9.68 -31.78
CA HIS A 149 20.59 -10.14 -32.31
C HIS A 149 21.48 -9.02 -32.86
N ASP A 150 20.90 -8.02 -33.55
CA ASP A 150 21.66 -6.99 -34.26
C ASP A 150 21.45 -5.60 -33.63
N PRO A 151 22.40 -5.07 -32.83
CA PRO A 151 22.24 -3.77 -32.14
C PRO A 151 22.18 -2.57 -33.10
N LEU A 152 22.60 -2.74 -34.36
CA LEU A 152 22.58 -1.69 -35.38
C LEU A 152 21.21 -1.50 -36.05
N LYS A 153 20.25 -2.41 -35.82
CA LYS A 153 18.91 -2.29 -36.40
C LYS A 153 18.01 -1.43 -35.52
N ASN A 154 17.19 -0.60 -36.15
CA ASN A 154 16.16 0.19 -35.44
C ASN A 154 15.08 -0.66 -34.76
N THR A 155 15.02 -1.96 -35.05
CA THR A 155 14.11 -2.92 -34.40
C THR A 155 14.78 -3.67 -33.24
N TYR A 156 16.03 -3.34 -32.92
CA TYR A 156 16.74 -3.94 -31.80
C TYR A 156 16.19 -3.45 -30.46
N CYS A 157 16.21 -4.34 -29.48
CA CYS A 157 16.07 -4.00 -28.08
C CYS A 157 16.89 -4.97 -27.26
N ASP A 158 17.56 -4.48 -26.22
CA ASP A 158 18.27 -5.35 -25.29
C ASP A 158 17.33 -6.43 -24.72
N PRO A 159 17.73 -7.72 -24.81
CA PRO A 159 16.87 -8.83 -24.38
C PRO A 159 16.59 -8.82 -22.89
N PHE A 160 17.49 -8.29 -22.05
CA PHE A 160 17.28 -8.23 -20.61
C PHE A 160 16.25 -7.15 -20.25
N LEU A 161 16.36 -5.95 -20.85
CA LEU A 161 15.37 -4.88 -20.66
C LEU A 161 13.97 -5.31 -21.12
N TYR A 162 13.85 -5.85 -22.33
CA TYR A 162 12.55 -6.24 -22.89
C TYR A 162 11.90 -7.38 -22.10
N LYS A 163 12.65 -8.46 -21.83
CA LYS A 163 12.11 -9.63 -21.10
C LYS A 163 11.74 -9.28 -19.66
N SER A 164 12.56 -8.48 -18.98
CA SER A 164 12.26 -8.06 -17.60
C SER A 164 10.98 -7.23 -17.56
N THR A 165 10.85 -6.24 -18.46
CA THR A 165 9.62 -5.42 -18.56
C THR A 165 8.39 -6.29 -18.87
N PHE A 166 8.52 -7.23 -19.81
CA PHE A 166 7.44 -8.14 -20.18
C PHE A 166 7.00 -9.02 -19.00
N ILE A 167 7.95 -9.64 -18.30
CA ILE A 167 7.66 -10.50 -17.14
C ILE A 167 6.99 -9.70 -16.02
N LEU A 168 7.51 -8.50 -15.70
CA LEU A 168 6.96 -7.65 -14.65
C LEU A 168 5.55 -7.15 -14.98
N LEU A 169 5.26 -6.83 -16.25
CA LEU A 169 3.90 -6.51 -16.69
C LEU A 169 2.94 -7.69 -16.47
N ILE A 170 3.34 -8.90 -16.86
CA ILE A 170 2.52 -10.11 -16.67
C ILE A 170 2.28 -10.37 -15.18
N ILE A 171 3.32 -10.28 -14.34
CA ILE A 171 3.19 -10.42 -12.88
C ILE A 171 2.19 -9.39 -12.33
N THR A 172 2.30 -8.13 -12.78
CA THR A 172 1.41 -7.04 -12.35
C THR A 172 -0.04 -7.29 -12.78
N ILE A 173 -0.28 -7.78 -14.01
CA ILE A 173 -1.61 -8.19 -14.48
C ILE A 173 -2.19 -9.29 -13.60
N ILE A 174 -1.42 -10.36 -13.34
CA ILE A 174 -1.86 -11.49 -12.51
C ILE A 174 -2.19 -11.00 -11.10
N TRP A 175 -1.33 -10.16 -10.52
CA TRP A 175 -1.57 -9.58 -9.20
C TRP A 175 -2.86 -8.74 -9.16
N ALA A 176 -3.08 -7.89 -10.16
CA ALA A 176 -4.29 -7.08 -10.26
C ALA A 176 -5.56 -7.93 -10.39
N LEU A 177 -5.51 -9.02 -11.17
CA LEU A 177 -6.63 -9.96 -11.30
C LEU A 177 -6.93 -10.66 -9.98
N ILE A 178 -5.91 -11.14 -9.25
CA ILE A 178 -6.08 -11.77 -7.94
C ILE A 178 -6.72 -10.79 -6.95
N GLN A 179 -6.23 -9.56 -6.87
CA GLN A 179 -6.80 -8.54 -5.97
C GLN A 179 -8.24 -8.18 -6.36
N GLY A 180 -8.54 -8.10 -7.65
CA GLY A 180 -9.90 -7.93 -8.17
C GLY A 180 -10.82 -9.05 -7.74
N CYS A 181 -10.43 -10.32 -7.94
CA CYS A 181 -11.20 -11.48 -7.53
C CYS A 181 -11.48 -11.50 -6.03
N ILE A 182 -10.47 -11.25 -5.19
CA ILE A 182 -10.64 -11.20 -3.73
C ILE A 182 -11.64 -10.11 -3.34
N SER A 183 -11.56 -8.94 -3.98
CA SER A 183 -12.46 -7.81 -3.69
C SER A 183 -13.90 -8.11 -4.11
N CYS A 184 -14.10 -8.70 -5.28
CA CYS A 184 -15.43 -9.14 -5.73
C CYS A 184 -16.01 -10.22 -4.81
N CYS A 185 -15.22 -11.23 -4.42
CA CYS A 185 -15.68 -12.28 -3.49
C CYS A 185 -16.09 -11.70 -2.13
N ARG A 186 -15.36 -10.70 -1.61
CA ARG A 186 -15.73 -10.01 -0.37
C ARG A 186 -17.05 -9.26 -0.50
N ALA A 187 -17.24 -8.52 -1.59
CA ALA A 187 -18.48 -7.79 -1.85
C ALA A 187 -19.70 -8.72 -1.99
N CYS A 188 -19.54 -9.86 -2.67
CA CYS A 188 -20.59 -10.87 -2.80
C CYS A 188 -20.91 -11.55 -1.46
N TRP A 189 -19.93 -11.74 -0.58
CA TRP A 189 -20.19 -12.36 0.71
C TRP A 189 -20.95 -11.42 1.66
N THR A 190 -20.64 -10.11 1.61
CA THR A 190 -21.36 -9.11 2.39
C THR A 190 -22.81 -8.92 1.94
N SER A 191 -23.11 -9.11 0.65
CA SER A 191 -24.50 -8.98 0.15
C SER A 191 -25.41 -10.15 0.53
N GLU A 192 -24.87 -11.30 0.91
CA GLU A 192 -25.65 -12.46 1.37
C GLU A 192 -26.01 -12.37 2.87
N SER A 193 -25.26 -11.55 3.63
CA SER A 193 -25.45 -11.41 5.07
C SER A 193 -26.46 -10.33 5.49
N ASP A 194 -26.97 -9.54 4.54
CA ASP A 194 -28.00 -8.51 4.73
C ASP A 194 -29.37 -8.99 4.23
#